data_AF-A0A661I1X7-F1
#
_entry.id   AF-A0A661I1X7-F1
#
_cell.length_a   1.000
_cell.length_b   1.000
_cell.length_c   1.000
_cell.angle_alpha   90.00
_cell.angle_beta   90.00
_cell.angle_gamma   90.00
#
_symmetry.space_group_name_H-M   'P 1'
#
loop_
_entity.id
_entity.type
_entity.pdbx_description
1 polymer ?
#
loop_
_entity_poly.entity_id
_entity_poly.type
_entity_poly.pdbx_seq_one_letter_code
_entity_poly.pdbx_strand_id
1 'polypeptide(L)'
;MKKLEIERKYLLRPCSPENFLQSIGLRYHRYVIAQYYTPPQGGEYVRYRQRDQEFFKTIKRGEGMVREERESLVTREEFDSHLGSHTGNIIKKERFVFLYQGMTYEMDRFGKTLKGLCYLEIEFDEEEIAREFVLPEIFSGLYLSEVTEDKRFNNSSISKSSSIPSLIASKHLVKNSESIFLESYESTTVALESIFLALTMRFDKESKRLLQNTNTPETLHQFRVSTRKLKSIMDIFKAFLLPNWYTKHRQNLSFLMTQTNANRDRDVLLEQMPFYQSLLPKKIQKGLIPLQKLILEEKEISDKHLLTFAEDELLEYELTSLSKPEIKSYSSEESINQPIVITAMQIVKKQISNILKKGKRLDANSDDEEYHRLRIKYKKLRYFIETMQSLIEPKKYEESIKSIKKMQTILGDFNDYQVQQSLLLSFGNEPALQGKKSKKAMAQLVIELEKLKKEKEDLFRKKFAEMLIDEKRIKKLFEVY
;
A
#
# COMPACT_ATOMS: atom_id res chain seq x y z
N MET A 1 -38.73 13.37 -28.24
CA MET A 1 -37.91 13.34 -29.47
C MET A 1 -36.90 12.21 -29.36
N LYS A 2 -36.57 11.50 -30.45
CA LYS A 2 -35.37 10.65 -30.50
C LYS A 2 -34.17 11.59 -30.33
N LYS A 3 -33.32 11.38 -29.33
CA LYS A 3 -32.05 12.09 -29.19
C LYS A 3 -30.96 11.09 -29.55
N LEU A 4 -30.16 11.39 -30.59
CA LEU A 4 -28.87 10.72 -30.75
C LEU A 4 -27.97 11.26 -29.64
N GLU A 5 -27.46 10.38 -28.78
CA GLU A 5 -26.51 10.71 -27.71
C GLU A 5 -25.12 10.30 -28.20
N ILE A 6 -24.24 11.29 -28.44
CA ILE A 6 -22.84 11.06 -28.81
C ILE A 6 -22.01 11.39 -27.56
N GLU A 7 -21.54 10.36 -26.87
CA GLU A 7 -20.73 10.50 -25.65
C GLU A 7 -19.37 9.79 -25.78
N ARG A 8 -18.32 10.40 -25.23
CA ARG A 8 -17.06 9.68 -24.93
C ARG A 8 -16.91 9.51 -23.43
N LYS A 9 -16.40 8.34 -23.03
CA LYS A 9 -16.32 7.93 -21.63
C LYS A 9 -14.91 7.58 -21.23
N TYR A 10 -14.44 8.23 -20.18
CA TYR A 10 -13.10 8.02 -19.65
C TYR A 10 -13.19 7.53 -18.21
N LEU A 11 -12.46 6.46 -17.92
CA LEU A 11 -12.24 5.98 -16.57
C LEU A 11 -11.19 6.87 -15.90
N LEU A 12 -11.55 7.42 -14.75
CA LEU A 12 -10.67 8.26 -13.93
C LEU A 12 -10.20 7.49 -12.71
N ARG A 13 -9.03 7.81 -12.15
CA ARG A 13 -8.62 7.39 -10.81
C ARG A 13 -9.69 7.77 -9.78
N PRO A 14 -9.84 7.00 -8.69
CA PRO A 14 -10.76 7.38 -7.63
C PRO A 14 -10.42 8.76 -7.08
N CYS A 15 -11.36 9.69 -7.21
CA CYS A 15 -11.16 11.11 -6.94
C CYS A 15 -12.36 11.72 -6.22
N SER A 16 -12.20 12.97 -5.77
CA SER A 16 -13.30 13.83 -5.37
C SER A 16 -13.56 14.83 -6.48
N PRO A 17 -14.56 14.62 -7.36
CA PRO A 17 -14.86 15.56 -8.43
C PRO A 17 -15.06 16.99 -7.92
N GLU A 18 -15.70 17.15 -6.76
CA GLU A 18 -15.83 18.43 -6.06
C GLU A 18 -14.49 19.12 -5.81
N ASN A 19 -13.54 18.44 -5.15
CA ASN A 19 -12.25 19.04 -4.83
C ASN A 19 -11.46 19.34 -6.11
N PHE A 20 -11.49 18.42 -7.07
CA PHE A 20 -10.81 18.59 -8.34
C PHE A 20 -11.33 19.82 -9.07
N LEU A 21 -12.64 19.92 -9.30
CA LEU A 21 -13.26 21.03 -10.01
C LEU A 21 -13.05 22.37 -9.29
N GLN A 22 -13.13 22.40 -7.96
CA GLN A 22 -12.80 23.58 -7.16
C GLN A 22 -11.34 24.00 -7.31
N SER A 23 -10.41 23.04 -7.34
CA SER A 23 -8.96 23.32 -7.47
C SER A 23 -8.59 23.98 -8.80
N ILE A 24 -9.37 23.72 -9.85
CA ILE A 24 -9.19 24.31 -11.19
C ILE A 24 -10.17 25.47 -11.45
N GLY A 25 -10.94 25.88 -10.45
CA GLY A 25 -11.85 27.02 -10.53
C GLY A 25 -13.08 26.83 -11.42
N LEU A 26 -13.47 25.58 -11.72
CA LEU A 26 -14.65 25.30 -12.53
C LEU A 26 -15.92 25.25 -11.68
N ARG A 27 -16.96 25.93 -12.16
CA ARG A 27 -18.32 25.85 -11.59
C ARG A 27 -19.01 24.59 -12.11
N TYR A 28 -19.78 23.95 -11.24
CA TYR A 28 -20.51 22.72 -11.57
C TYR A 28 -21.87 22.69 -10.90
N HIS A 29 -22.75 21.85 -11.42
CA HIS A 29 -23.98 21.43 -10.78
C HIS A 29 -23.84 19.98 -10.31
N ARG A 30 -24.20 19.71 -9.06
CA ARG A 30 -24.12 18.36 -8.48
C ARG A 30 -25.52 17.76 -8.35
N TYR A 31 -25.68 16.55 -8.86
CA TYR A 31 -26.90 15.74 -8.74
C TYR A 31 -26.62 14.45 -7.99
N VAL A 32 -27.53 14.06 -7.09
CA VAL A 32 -27.52 12.72 -6.48
C VAL A 32 -28.42 11.80 -7.30
N ILE A 33 -27.85 10.72 -7.81
CA ILE A 33 -28.53 9.81 -8.74
C ILE A 33 -28.64 8.41 -8.12
N ALA A 34 -29.84 7.85 -8.14
CA ALA A 34 -30.09 6.43 -7.91
C ALA A 34 -30.75 5.83 -9.15
N GLN A 35 -30.26 4.70 -9.64
CA GLN A 35 -30.85 4.06 -10.81
C GLN A 35 -30.84 2.54 -10.69
N TYR A 36 -31.85 1.92 -11.27
CA TYR A 36 -31.98 0.47 -11.37
C TYR A 36 -32.53 0.08 -12.74
N TYR A 37 -32.33 -1.19 -13.10
CA TYR A 37 -32.71 -1.75 -14.40
C TYR A 37 -33.72 -2.85 -14.18
N THR A 38 -34.76 -2.92 -15.01
CA THR A 38 -35.70 -4.05 -15.00
C THR A 38 -35.35 -5.03 -16.13
N PRO A 39 -35.81 -6.30 -16.07
CA PRO A 39 -35.67 -7.23 -17.17
C PRO A 39 -36.19 -6.62 -18.48
N PRO A 40 -35.60 -6.96 -19.63
CA PRO A 40 -36.05 -6.44 -20.91
C PRO A 40 -37.50 -6.87 -21.19
N GLN A 41 -38.36 -5.92 -21.55
CA GLN A 41 -39.73 -6.19 -21.98
C GLN A 41 -39.76 -6.08 -23.51
N GLY A 42 -40.00 -7.19 -24.21
CA GLY A 42 -39.98 -7.20 -25.69
C GLY A 42 -38.62 -6.87 -26.32
N GLY A 43 -37.51 -7.08 -25.60
CA GLY A 43 -36.15 -6.74 -26.05
C GLY A 43 -35.71 -5.30 -25.74
N GLU A 44 -36.56 -4.49 -25.11
CA GLU A 44 -36.24 -3.13 -24.71
C GLU A 44 -35.72 -3.08 -23.26
N TYR A 45 -34.56 -2.45 -23.04
CA TYR A 45 -34.01 -2.27 -21.70
C TYR A 45 -34.64 -1.03 -21.04
N VAL A 46 -35.26 -1.23 -19.88
CA VAL A 46 -35.88 -0.14 -19.11
C VAL A 46 -35.00 0.20 -17.91
N ARG A 47 -34.66 1.49 -17.81
CA ARG A 47 -33.93 2.08 -16.69
C ARG A 47 -34.85 3.04 -15.96
N TYR A 48 -34.98 2.87 -14.66
CA TYR A 48 -35.58 3.89 -13.78
C TYR A 48 -34.46 4.64 -13.07
N ARG A 49 -34.55 5.98 -13.07
CA ARG A 49 -33.53 6.87 -12.50
C ARG A 49 -34.20 7.95 -11.66
N GLN A 50 -33.79 8.06 -10.40
CA GLN A 50 -34.01 9.23 -9.57
C GLN A 50 -32.83 10.18 -9.74
N ARG A 51 -33.09 11.47 -9.99
CA ARG A 51 -32.12 12.57 -9.95
C ARG A 51 -32.63 13.60 -8.96
N ASP A 52 -32.01 13.67 -7.79
CA ASP A 52 -32.48 14.44 -6.64
C ASP A 52 -33.96 14.15 -6.29
N GLN A 53 -34.89 15.05 -6.63
CA GLN A 53 -36.32 14.90 -6.36
C GLN A 53 -37.15 14.48 -7.60
N GLU A 54 -36.51 14.38 -8.76
CA GLU A 54 -37.16 14.03 -10.04
C GLU A 54 -36.94 12.55 -10.38
N PHE A 55 -37.92 11.94 -11.03
CA PHE A 55 -37.89 10.52 -11.41
C PHE A 55 -38.10 10.38 -12.92
N PHE A 56 -37.28 9.53 -13.53
CA PHE A 56 -37.23 9.33 -14.97
C PHE A 56 -37.32 7.84 -15.30
N LYS A 57 -38.02 7.55 -16.39
CA LYS A 57 -38.01 6.25 -17.06
C LYS A 57 -37.35 6.42 -18.42
N THR A 58 -36.31 5.64 -18.67
CA THR A 58 -35.61 5.61 -19.95
C THR A 58 -35.79 4.24 -20.58
N ILE A 59 -36.31 4.22 -21.80
CA ILE A 59 -36.37 3.01 -22.63
C ILE A 59 -35.25 3.14 -23.66
N LYS A 60 -34.31 2.19 -23.65
CA LYS A 60 -33.18 2.13 -24.59
C LYS A 60 -33.40 1.02 -25.60
N ARG A 61 -33.26 1.35 -26.89
CA ARG A 61 -33.35 0.42 -28.03
C ARG A 61 -32.06 0.48 -28.85
N GLY A 62 -31.38 -0.67 -29.01
CA GLY A 62 -30.11 -0.82 -29.75
C GLY A 62 -28.87 -1.13 -28.88
N GLU A 63 -27.72 -1.46 -29.51
CA GLU A 63 -26.41 -1.69 -28.89
C GLU A 63 -25.32 -0.79 -29.54
N GLY A 64 -24.24 -0.45 -28.81
CA GLY A 64 -23.07 0.29 -29.37
C GLY A 64 -23.09 1.81 -29.16
N MET A 65 -22.46 2.54 -30.09
CA MET A 65 -22.23 4.01 -30.10
C MET A 65 -23.48 4.83 -30.46
N VAL A 66 -24.47 4.23 -31.13
CA VAL A 66 -25.75 4.89 -31.49
C VAL A 66 -26.91 4.14 -30.84
N ARG A 67 -27.66 4.79 -29.96
CA ARG A 67 -28.81 4.22 -29.25
C ARG A 67 -30.02 5.12 -29.41
N GLU A 68 -31.20 4.53 -29.61
CA GLU A 68 -32.45 5.28 -29.53
C GLU A 68 -32.90 5.28 -28.06
N GLU A 69 -32.88 6.45 -27.44
CA GLU A 69 -33.33 6.62 -26.05
C GLU A 69 -34.59 7.48 -26.02
N ARG A 70 -35.63 6.98 -25.32
CA ARG A 70 -36.80 7.76 -24.95
C ARG A 70 -36.83 7.89 -23.43
N GLU A 71 -36.61 9.11 -22.94
CA GLU A 71 -36.71 9.45 -21.53
C GLU A 71 -38.02 10.21 -21.25
N SER A 72 -38.72 9.84 -20.19
CA SER A 72 -39.93 10.49 -19.70
C SER A 72 -39.90 10.66 -18.19
N LEU A 73 -40.44 11.79 -17.70
CA LEU A 73 -40.69 11.99 -16.28
C LEU A 73 -41.78 11.01 -15.81
N VAL A 74 -41.59 10.44 -14.62
CA VAL A 74 -42.55 9.55 -13.95
C VAL A 74 -42.77 10.02 -12.52
N THR A 75 -43.86 9.57 -11.88
CA THR A 75 -44.09 9.90 -10.47
C THR A 75 -43.22 9.03 -9.54
N ARG A 76 -43.11 9.43 -8.27
CA ARG A 76 -42.41 8.62 -7.26
C ARG A 76 -43.08 7.25 -7.10
N GLU A 77 -44.41 7.21 -7.11
CA GLU A 77 -45.19 5.98 -6.96
C GLU A 77 -44.90 5.00 -8.11
N GLU A 78 -44.81 5.50 -9.35
CA GLU A 78 -44.42 4.66 -10.50
C GLU A 78 -42.99 4.13 -10.35
N PHE A 79 -42.04 4.98 -9.93
CA PHE A 79 -40.65 4.58 -9.66
C PHE A 79 -40.55 3.53 -8.55
N ASP A 80 -41.28 3.69 -7.44
CA ASP A 80 -41.20 2.76 -6.30
C ASP A 80 -41.89 1.42 -6.60
N SER A 81 -42.99 1.44 -7.36
CA SER A 81 -43.73 0.22 -7.72
C SER A 81 -42.91 -0.79 -8.54
N HIS A 82 -41.91 -0.31 -9.28
CA HIS A 82 -41.03 -1.16 -10.10
C HIS A 82 -39.73 -1.54 -9.40
N LEU A 83 -39.43 -0.98 -8.23
CA LEU A 83 -38.18 -1.22 -7.50
C LEU A 83 -38.02 -2.71 -7.16
N GLY A 84 -39.10 -3.40 -6.78
CA GLY A 84 -39.06 -4.83 -6.43
C GLY A 84 -38.75 -5.78 -7.59
N SER A 85 -38.84 -5.32 -8.84
CA SER A 85 -38.57 -6.13 -10.05
C SER A 85 -37.21 -5.83 -10.68
N HIS A 86 -36.32 -5.13 -9.98
CA HIS A 86 -35.02 -4.77 -10.52
C HIS A 86 -34.12 -6.00 -10.76
N THR A 87 -33.20 -5.86 -11.71
CA THR A 87 -32.13 -6.82 -11.99
C THR A 87 -30.78 -6.18 -11.66
N GLY A 88 -29.91 -6.97 -11.03
CA GLY A 88 -28.64 -6.48 -10.50
C GLY A 88 -28.82 -5.52 -9.32
N ASN A 89 -27.75 -4.79 -9.01
CA ASN A 89 -27.63 -3.86 -7.91
C ASN A 89 -28.16 -2.47 -8.29
N ILE A 90 -28.77 -1.79 -7.32
CA ILE A 90 -29.13 -0.37 -7.43
C ILE A 90 -27.85 0.47 -7.45
N ILE A 91 -27.62 1.17 -8.55
CA ILE A 91 -26.50 2.10 -8.69
C ILE A 91 -26.86 3.38 -7.95
N LYS A 92 -25.96 3.81 -7.04
CA LYS A 92 -26.00 5.14 -6.43
C LYS A 92 -24.74 5.89 -6.80
N LYS A 93 -24.87 7.11 -7.31
CA LYS A 93 -23.75 7.96 -7.71
C LYS A 93 -24.05 9.44 -7.50
N GLU A 94 -23.00 10.24 -7.43
CA GLU A 94 -23.06 11.70 -7.53
C GLU A 94 -22.53 12.10 -8.90
N ARG A 95 -23.26 12.96 -9.61
CA ARG A 95 -22.87 13.48 -10.93
C ARG A 95 -22.59 14.96 -10.85
N PHE A 96 -21.44 15.38 -11.36
CA PHE A 96 -20.98 16.75 -11.41
C PHE A 96 -20.95 17.21 -12.85
N VAL A 97 -21.90 18.07 -13.23
CA VAL A 97 -22.05 18.57 -14.61
C VAL A 97 -21.44 19.97 -14.70
N PHE A 98 -20.55 20.18 -15.66
CA PHE A 98 -19.89 21.46 -15.87
C PHE A 98 -19.61 21.71 -17.36
N LEU A 99 -19.48 22.98 -17.72
CA LEU A 99 -19.11 23.40 -19.07
C LEU A 99 -17.61 23.64 -19.12
N TYR A 100 -16.94 23.05 -20.11
CA TYR A 100 -15.51 23.29 -20.35
C TYR A 100 -15.25 23.30 -21.86
N GLN A 101 -14.58 24.35 -22.35
CA GLN A 101 -14.29 24.53 -23.78
C GLN A 101 -15.53 24.38 -24.70
N GLY A 102 -16.69 24.86 -24.24
CA GLY A 102 -17.95 24.82 -25.01
C GLY A 102 -18.68 23.46 -25.01
N MET A 103 -18.12 22.43 -24.38
CA MET A 103 -18.74 21.10 -24.29
C MET A 103 -19.22 20.82 -22.86
N THR A 104 -20.23 19.95 -22.75
CA THR A 104 -20.74 19.48 -21.45
C THR A 104 -19.94 18.28 -20.98
N TYR A 105 -19.41 18.38 -19.76
CA TYR A 105 -18.70 17.31 -19.09
C TYR A 105 -19.52 16.85 -17.89
N GLU A 106 -19.56 15.54 -17.68
CA GLU A 106 -20.19 14.91 -16.52
C GLU A 106 -19.17 14.03 -15.80
N MET A 107 -18.78 14.44 -14.58
CA MET A 107 -17.97 13.60 -13.69
C MET A 107 -18.87 12.80 -12.76
N ASP A 108 -18.81 11.49 -12.85
CA ASP A 108 -19.57 10.60 -11.97
C ASP A 108 -18.68 10.03 -10.87
N ARG A 109 -19.18 10.01 -9.64
CA ARG A 109 -18.60 9.29 -8.50
C ARG A 109 -19.60 8.28 -7.96
N PHE A 110 -19.26 7.01 -8.04
CA PHE A 110 -20.16 5.93 -7.61
C PHE A 110 -19.98 5.59 -6.12
N GLY A 111 -21.05 5.10 -5.49
CA GLY A 111 -21.10 4.68 -4.10
C GLY A 111 -21.39 3.19 -3.90
N LYS A 112 -21.55 2.78 -2.64
CA LYS A 112 -21.83 1.39 -2.22
C LYS A 112 -20.80 0.38 -2.79
N THR A 113 -21.27 -0.69 -3.45
CA THR A 113 -20.43 -1.73 -4.06
C THR A 113 -19.53 -1.22 -5.19
N LEU A 114 -19.87 -0.07 -5.79
CA LEU A 114 -19.07 0.60 -6.83
C LEU A 114 -18.24 1.75 -6.26
N LYS A 115 -18.09 1.84 -4.93
CA LYS A 115 -17.32 2.91 -4.28
C LYS A 115 -15.88 2.95 -4.81
N GLY A 116 -15.51 4.13 -5.31
CA GLY A 116 -14.20 4.38 -5.90
C GLY A 116 -14.28 4.57 -7.41
N LEU A 117 -15.25 3.95 -8.10
CA LEU A 117 -15.45 4.14 -9.54
C LEU A 117 -15.77 5.61 -9.85
N CYS A 118 -14.99 6.18 -10.77
CA CYS A 118 -15.17 7.54 -11.27
C CYS A 118 -15.11 7.56 -12.80
N TYR A 119 -16.07 8.25 -13.42
CA TYR A 119 -16.09 8.48 -14.86
C TYR A 119 -16.01 9.97 -15.19
N LEU A 120 -15.49 10.26 -16.38
CA LEU A 120 -15.73 11.48 -17.12
C LEU A 120 -16.50 11.11 -18.39
N GLU A 121 -17.70 11.61 -18.53
CA GLU A 121 -18.50 11.54 -19.76
C GLU A 121 -18.47 12.92 -20.41
N ILE A 122 -18.28 12.98 -21.73
CA ILE A 122 -18.27 14.22 -22.51
C ILE A 122 -19.31 14.07 -23.61
N GLU A 123 -20.26 15.00 -23.65
CA GLU A 123 -21.31 15.04 -24.67
C GLU A 123 -20.85 15.86 -25.88
N PHE A 124 -21.14 15.35 -27.07
CA PHE A 124 -20.86 15.99 -28.35
C PHE A 124 -22.14 16.16 -29.16
N ASP A 125 -22.24 17.27 -29.89
CA ASP A 125 -23.35 17.49 -30.82
C ASP A 125 -23.14 16.75 -32.15
N GLU A 126 -21.87 16.49 -32.52
CA GLU A 126 -21.47 15.89 -33.80
C GLU A 126 -20.41 14.78 -33.61
N GLU A 127 -20.52 13.72 -34.41
CA GLU A 127 -19.64 12.56 -34.32
C GLU A 127 -18.20 12.86 -34.78
N GLU A 128 -18.04 13.74 -35.77
CA GLU A 128 -16.73 14.15 -36.28
C GLU A 128 -15.91 14.84 -35.19
N ILE A 129 -16.53 15.76 -34.44
CA ILE A 129 -15.92 16.43 -33.29
C ILE A 129 -15.51 15.41 -32.22
N ALA A 130 -16.38 14.43 -31.93
CA ALA A 130 -16.08 13.39 -30.95
C ALA A 130 -14.85 12.55 -31.35
N ARG A 131 -14.71 12.21 -32.63
CA ARG A 131 -13.58 11.39 -33.15
C ARG A 131 -12.24 12.13 -33.06
N GLU A 132 -12.22 13.42 -33.36
CA GLU A 132 -10.99 14.23 -33.32
C GLU A 132 -10.64 14.76 -31.92
N PHE A 133 -11.56 14.64 -30.96
CA PHE A 133 -11.38 15.17 -29.62
C PHE A 133 -10.17 14.56 -28.89
N VAL A 134 -9.36 15.43 -28.28
CA VAL A 134 -8.24 15.05 -27.41
C VAL A 134 -8.56 15.49 -25.99
N LEU A 135 -8.47 14.57 -25.04
CA LEU A 135 -8.78 14.86 -23.64
C LEU A 135 -7.83 15.95 -23.10
N PRO A 136 -8.36 17.05 -22.55
CA PRO A 136 -7.54 18.16 -22.04
C PRO A 136 -6.54 17.74 -20.96
N GLU A 137 -5.35 18.35 -20.98
CA GLU A 137 -4.24 18.02 -20.07
C GLU A 137 -4.59 18.20 -18.59
N ILE A 138 -5.57 19.05 -18.27
CA ILE A 138 -6.08 19.22 -16.89
C ILE A 138 -6.59 17.90 -16.28
N PHE A 139 -7.00 16.93 -17.10
CA PHE A 139 -7.45 15.60 -16.66
C PHE A 139 -6.33 14.56 -16.63
N SER A 140 -5.13 14.85 -17.13
CA SER A 140 -4.03 13.88 -17.25
C SER A 140 -3.66 13.19 -15.93
N GLY A 141 -3.74 13.93 -14.81
CA GLY A 141 -3.48 13.38 -13.47
C GLY A 141 -4.55 12.39 -12.97
N LEU A 142 -5.77 12.48 -13.52
CA LEU A 142 -6.92 11.63 -13.19
C LEU A 142 -7.15 10.51 -14.20
N TYR A 143 -6.85 10.74 -15.47
CA TYR A 143 -7.15 9.84 -16.56
C TYR A 143 -6.44 8.49 -16.40
N LEU A 144 -7.18 7.39 -16.61
CA LEU A 144 -6.62 6.04 -16.69
C LEU A 144 -6.75 5.43 -18.07
N SER A 145 -7.97 5.40 -18.63
CA SER A 145 -8.25 4.82 -19.95
C SER A 145 -9.55 5.36 -20.49
N GLU A 146 -9.66 5.45 -21.81
CA GLU A 146 -10.95 5.58 -22.48
C GLU A 146 -11.66 4.23 -22.44
N VAL A 147 -12.95 4.24 -22.12
CA VAL A 147 -13.81 3.06 -21.95
C VAL A 147 -15.14 3.18 -22.71
N THR A 148 -15.22 4.10 -23.68
CA THR A 148 -16.39 4.38 -24.51
C THR A 148 -17.00 3.09 -25.11
N GLU A 149 -16.16 2.26 -25.74
CA GLU A 149 -16.58 1.00 -26.40
C GLU A 149 -16.55 -0.23 -25.46
N ASP A 150 -16.05 -0.09 -24.23
CA ASP A 150 -15.93 -1.21 -23.31
C ASP A 150 -17.25 -1.49 -22.59
N LYS A 151 -17.98 -2.51 -23.09
CA LYS A 151 -19.27 -2.94 -22.52
C LYS A 151 -19.18 -3.30 -21.03
N ARG A 152 -18.00 -3.62 -20.47
CA ARG A 152 -17.83 -3.92 -19.04
C ARG A 152 -18.10 -2.70 -18.15
N PHE A 153 -17.78 -1.50 -18.64
CA PHE A 153 -17.92 -0.24 -17.90
C PHE A 153 -19.26 0.47 -18.13
N ASN A 154 -20.14 -0.10 -18.96
CA ASN A 154 -21.48 0.47 -19.11
C ASN A 154 -22.31 0.31 -17.81
N ASN A 155 -23.25 1.23 -17.58
CA ASN A 155 -24.04 1.24 -16.33
C ASN A 155 -24.90 -0.03 -16.14
N SER A 156 -25.30 -0.72 -17.22
CA SER A 156 -26.08 -1.96 -17.12
C SER A 156 -25.22 -3.19 -16.78
N SER A 157 -23.94 -3.19 -17.10
CA SER A 157 -23.00 -4.27 -16.81
C SER A 157 -22.49 -4.13 -15.38
N ILE A 158 -22.11 -2.91 -14.97
CA ILE A 158 -21.66 -2.65 -13.60
C ILE A 158 -22.78 -2.83 -12.57
N SER A 159 -24.06 -2.64 -12.94
CA SER A 159 -25.17 -2.97 -12.04
C SER A 159 -25.25 -4.48 -11.77
N LYS A 160 -24.91 -5.33 -12.74
CA LYS A 160 -24.92 -6.79 -12.59
C LYS A 160 -23.67 -7.33 -11.88
N SER A 161 -22.65 -6.50 -11.68
CA SER A 161 -21.40 -6.87 -11.01
C SER A 161 -21.40 -6.49 -9.53
N SER A 162 -20.69 -7.27 -8.72
CA SER A 162 -20.38 -6.95 -7.32
C SER A 162 -18.99 -6.34 -7.13
N SER A 163 -18.22 -6.18 -8.22
CA SER A 163 -16.89 -5.56 -8.24
C SER A 163 -16.70 -4.68 -9.47
N ILE A 164 -15.78 -3.72 -9.39
CA ILE A 164 -15.42 -2.87 -10.52
C ILE A 164 -14.56 -3.67 -11.50
N PRO A 165 -14.85 -3.66 -12.82
CA PRO A 165 -14.02 -4.34 -13.80
C PRO A 165 -12.57 -3.84 -13.80
N SER A 166 -11.60 -4.75 -13.89
CA SER A 166 -10.19 -4.39 -14.10
C SER A 166 -9.95 -3.93 -15.55
N LEU A 167 -9.01 -3.01 -15.74
CA LEU A 167 -8.65 -2.52 -17.08
C LEU A 167 -7.99 -3.64 -17.90
N ILE A 168 -7.05 -4.37 -17.28
CA ILE A 168 -6.40 -5.54 -17.87
C ILE A 168 -7.06 -6.83 -17.38
N ALA A 169 -7.22 -7.83 -18.26
CA ALA A 169 -7.59 -9.18 -17.84
C ALA A 169 -6.49 -9.70 -16.90
N SER A 170 -6.85 -10.01 -15.64
CA SER A 170 -5.95 -10.34 -14.52
C SER A 170 -4.91 -11.44 -14.78
N LYS A 171 -4.98 -12.12 -15.92
CA LYS A 171 -4.06 -13.18 -16.36
C LYS A 171 -2.63 -12.71 -16.71
N HIS A 172 -2.34 -11.40 -16.80
CA HIS A 172 -1.03 -10.92 -17.30
C HIS A 172 -0.16 -10.11 -16.33
N LEU A 173 -0.59 -9.87 -15.09
CA LEU A 173 0.10 -8.93 -14.18
C LEU A 173 1.26 -9.54 -13.38
N VAL A 174 1.42 -10.87 -13.37
CA VAL A 174 2.61 -11.53 -12.83
C VAL A 174 3.44 -12.11 -13.97
N LYS A 175 4.01 -11.23 -14.80
CA LYS A 175 5.12 -11.62 -15.68
C LYS A 175 6.36 -11.82 -14.80
N ASN A 176 6.59 -13.02 -14.28
CA ASN A 176 7.88 -13.58 -13.80
C ASN A 176 8.86 -12.62 -13.09
N SER A 177 8.39 -11.55 -12.44
CA SER A 177 9.23 -10.48 -11.93
C SER A 177 8.83 -10.17 -10.50
N GLU A 178 9.85 -9.93 -9.67
CA GLU A 178 9.70 -9.46 -8.29
C GLU A 178 9.02 -8.08 -8.17
N SER A 179 8.69 -7.48 -9.31
CA SER A 179 8.08 -6.16 -9.41
C SER A 179 6.58 -6.27 -9.21
N ILE A 180 6.07 -5.53 -8.23
CA ILE A 180 4.64 -5.44 -7.95
C ILE A 180 4.08 -4.31 -8.79
N PHE A 181 3.25 -4.65 -9.79
CA PHE A 181 2.51 -3.69 -10.58
C PHE A 181 1.01 -3.89 -10.34
N LEU A 182 0.41 -2.92 -9.66
CA LEU A 182 -1.01 -2.87 -9.34
C LEU A 182 -1.71 -1.79 -10.14
N GLU A 183 -2.94 -2.06 -10.52
CA GLU A 183 -3.84 -1.06 -11.13
C GLU A 183 -4.76 -0.44 -10.09
N SER A 184 -5.17 0.82 -10.31
CA SER A 184 -6.02 1.53 -9.34
C SER A 184 -7.33 0.82 -9.04
N TYR A 185 -7.95 0.21 -10.05
CA TYR A 185 -9.25 -0.47 -9.98
C TYR A 185 -9.18 -1.99 -9.80
N GLU A 186 -7.99 -2.56 -9.68
CA GLU A 186 -7.85 -3.97 -9.31
C GLU A 186 -8.53 -4.20 -7.95
N SER A 187 -9.32 -5.27 -7.85
CA SER A 187 -9.99 -5.59 -6.59
C SER A 187 -8.93 -5.88 -5.52
N THR A 188 -9.25 -5.57 -4.26
CA THR A 188 -8.30 -5.78 -3.16
C THR A 188 -7.86 -7.24 -3.05
N THR A 189 -8.73 -8.21 -3.34
CA THR A 189 -8.38 -9.64 -3.38
C THR A 189 -7.32 -9.96 -4.41
N VAL A 190 -7.53 -9.58 -5.67
CA VAL A 190 -6.62 -9.93 -6.77
C VAL A 190 -5.28 -9.21 -6.57
N ALA A 191 -5.31 -7.96 -6.11
CA ALA A 191 -4.10 -7.24 -5.73
C ALA A 191 -3.34 -7.95 -4.60
N LEU A 192 -4.04 -8.49 -3.59
CA LEU A 192 -3.40 -9.25 -2.51
C LEU A 192 -2.73 -10.52 -3.02
N GLU A 193 -3.40 -11.30 -3.87
CA GLU A 193 -2.82 -12.50 -4.48
C GLU A 193 -1.51 -12.15 -5.22
N SER A 194 -1.54 -11.10 -6.05
CA SER A 194 -0.37 -10.60 -6.79
C SER A 194 0.75 -10.13 -5.86
N ILE A 195 0.42 -9.39 -4.80
CA ILE A 195 1.39 -8.91 -3.80
C ILE A 195 2.06 -10.09 -3.10
N PHE A 196 1.29 -11.06 -2.61
CA PHE A 196 1.83 -12.20 -1.87
C PHE A 196 2.69 -13.08 -2.77
N LEU A 197 2.27 -13.33 -4.01
CA LEU A 197 3.06 -14.08 -4.98
C LEU A 197 4.42 -13.40 -5.23
N ALA A 198 4.43 -12.11 -5.56
CA ALA A 198 5.67 -11.37 -5.83
C ALA A 198 6.60 -11.29 -4.60
N LEU A 199 6.05 -11.06 -3.40
CA LEU A 199 6.85 -11.02 -2.17
C LEU A 199 7.41 -12.41 -1.81
N THR A 200 6.66 -13.47 -2.09
CA THR A 200 7.10 -14.85 -1.86
C THR A 200 8.19 -15.24 -2.87
N MET A 201 8.07 -14.85 -4.14
CA MET A 201 9.14 -15.04 -5.14
C MET A 201 10.44 -14.33 -4.74
N ARG A 202 10.34 -13.10 -4.21
CA ARG A 202 11.51 -12.38 -3.68
C ARG A 202 12.07 -13.07 -2.43
N PHE A 203 11.21 -13.55 -1.54
CA PHE A 203 11.64 -14.31 -0.36
C PHE A 203 12.39 -15.58 -0.77
N ASP A 204 11.85 -16.36 -1.71
CA ASP A 204 12.49 -17.55 -2.31
C ASP A 204 13.87 -17.23 -2.88
N LYS A 205 13.96 -16.19 -3.70
CA LYS A 205 15.24 -15.77 -4.29
C LYS A 205 16.29 -15.43 -3.23
N GLU A 206 15.92 -14.65 -2.22
CA GLU A 206 16.88 -14.27 -1.17
C GLU A 206 17.22 -15.45 -0.25
N SER A 207 16.31 -16.40 -0.04
CA SER A 207 16.60 -17.70 0.61
C SER A 207 17.62 -18.51 -0.18
N LYS A 208 17.45 -18.64 -1.50
CA LYS A 208 18.41 -19.32 -2.40
C LYS A 208 19.77 -18.63 -2.45
N ARG A 209 19.79 -17.30 -2.41
CA ARG A 209 21.05 -16.54 -2.33
C ARG A 209 21.78 -16.75 -1.01
N LEU A 210 21.03 -16.82 0.09
CA LEU A 210 21.59 -17.17 1.40
C LEU A 210 22.19 -18.57 1.35
N LEU A 211 21.49 -19.56 0.78
CA LEU A 211 21.98 -20.94 0.60
C LEU A 211 23.28 -21.01 -0.20
N GLN A 212 23.39 -20.24 -1.28
CA GLN A 212 24.56 -20.26 -2.16
C GLN A 212 25.77 -19.51 -1.58
N ASN A 213 25.55 -18.49 -0.74
CA ASN A 213 26.59 -17.60 -0.24
C ASN A 213 26.33 -17.20 1.22
N THR A 214 26.35 -18.18 2.13
CA THR A 214 26.06 -17.97 3.57
C THR A 214 27.08 -17.07 4.27
N ASN A 215 28.31 -16.97 3.76
CA ASN A 215 29.40 -16.21 4.37
C ASN A 215 29.33 -14.70 4.11
N THR A 216 28.30 -14.19 3.42
CA THR A 216 28.18 -12.76 3.11
C THR A 216 27.13 -12.09 4.00
N PRO A 217 27.49 -11.06 4.80
CA PRO A 217 26.52 -10.32 5.61
C PRO A 217 25.33 -9.75 4.83
N GLU A 218 25.56 -9.46 3.54
CA GLU A 218 24.54 -8.90 2.65
C GLU A 218 23.44 -9.90 2.26
N THR A 219 23.77 -11.19 2.02
CA THR A 219 22.73 -12.19 1.69
C THR A 219 21.81 -12.41 2.88
N LEU A 220 22.37 -12.50 4.09
CA LEU A 220 21.57 -12.58 5.31
C LEU A 220 20.74 -11.31 5.53
N HIS A 221 21.31 -10.14 5.24
CA HIS A 221 20.58 -8.88 5.31
C HIS A 221 19.36 -8.87 4.38
N GLN A 222 19.53 -9.25 3.11
CA GLN A 222 18.46 -9.26 2.11
C GLN A 222 17.38 -10.29 2.43
N PHE A 223 17.75 -11.49 2.88
CA PHE A 223 16.80 -12.48 3.41
C PHE A 223 15.95 -11.87 4.53
N ARG A 224 16.59 -11.28 5.56
CA ARG A 224 15.87 -10.65 6.68
C ARG A 224 15.01 -9.47 6.24
N VAL A 225 15.41 -8.73 5.22
CA VAL A 225 14.61 -7.62 4.65
C VAL A 225 13.37 -8.17 3.95
N SER A 226 13.49 -9.19 3.11
CA SER A 226 12.36 -9.78 2.38
C SER A 226 11.35 -10.43 3.34
N THR A 227 11.81 -11.21 4.32
CA THR A 227 10.95 -11.81 5.37
C THR A 227 10.21 -10.74 6.16
N ARG A 228 10.89 -9.65 6.57
CA ARG A 228 10.25 -8.56 7.32
C ARG A 228 9.23 -7.81 6.48
N LYS A 229 9.48 -7.62 5.17
CA LYS A 229 8.54 -6.97 4.25
C LYS A 229 7.27 -7.82 4.13
N LEU A 230 7.41 -9.12 3.88
CA LEU A 230 6.30 -10.07 3.83
C LEU A 230 5.47 -10.05 5.14
N LYS A 231 6.13 -10.21 6.28
CA LYS A 231 5.51 -10.16 7.62
C LYS A 231 4.80 -8.82 7.89
N SER A 232 5.35 -7.71 7.39
CA SER A 232 4.74 -6.38 7.54
C SER A 232 3.49 -6.22 6.69
N ILE A 233 3.50 -6.70 5.44
CA ILE A 233 2.34 -6.68 4.55
C ILE A 233 1.23 -7.59 5.09
N MET A 234 1.57 -8.78 5.59
CA MET A 234 0.62 -9.65 6.31
C MET A 234 -0.04 -8.94 7.49
N ASP A 235 0.74 -8.24 8.32
CA ASP A 235 0.22 -7.51 9.47
C ASP A 235 -0.74 -6.39 9.07
N ILE A 236 -0.46 -5.74 7.94
CA ILE A 236 -1.27 -4.64 7.42
C ILE A 236 -2.60 -5.17 6.88
N PHE A 237 -2.57 -6.28 6.13
CA PHE A 237 -3.75 -6.89 5.51
C PHE A 237 -4.41 -7.96 6.37
N LYS A 238 -4.05 -8.10 7.66
CA LYS A 238 -4.62 -9.08 8.59
C LYS A 238 -6.15 -9.18 8.54
N ALA A 239 -6.84 -8.04 8.35
CA ALA A 239 -8.30 -8.00 8.29
C ALA A 239 -8.89 -8.83 7.13
N PHE A 240 -8.15 -8.98 6.03
CA PHE A 240 -8.55 -9.68 4.81
C PHE A 240 -8.15 -11.17 4.82
N LEU A 241 -7.20 -11.58 5.66
CA LEU A 241 -6.66 -12.95 5.69
C LEU A 241 -7.45 -13.85 6.65
N LEU A 242 -7.56 -15.14 6.34
CA LEU A 242 -8.14 -16.12 7.27
C LEU A 242 -7.34 -16.14 8.59
N PRO A 243 -8.00 -16.07 9.77
CA PRO A 243 -7.30 -15.92 11.04
C PRO A 243 -6.27 -17.02 11.35
N ASN A 244 -6.60 -18.28 11.01
CA ASN A 244 -5.74 -19.43 11.25
C ASN A 244 -4.50 -19.39 10.35
N TRP A 245 -4.71 -19.15 9.05
CA TRP A 245 -3.64 -18.96 8.07
C TRP A 245 -2.69 -17.82 8.51
N TYR A 246 -3.25 -16.64 8.78
CA TYR A 246 -2.45 -15.48 9.22
C TYR A 246 -1.62 -15.82 10.47
N THR A 247 -2.22 -16.44 11.48
CA THR A 247 -1.54 -16.68 12.76
C THR A 247 -0.38 -17.67 12.59
N LYS A 248 -0.62 -18.77 11.86
CA LYS A 248 0.39 -19.81 11.58
C LYS A 248 1.58 -19.23 10.83
N HIS A 249 1.36 -18.67 9.64
CA HIS A 249 2.43 -18.17 8.79
C HIS A 249 3.17 -17.00 9.43
N ARG A 250 2.46 -16.15 10.18
CA ARG A 250 3.11 -15.07 10.93
C ARG A 250 4.05 -15.60 12.01
N GLN A 251 3.66 -16.64 12.75
CA GLN A 251 4.49 -17.28 13.77
C GLN A 251 5.72 -17.92 13.12
N ASN A 252 5.54 -18.66 12.03
CA ASN A 252 6.62 -19.30 11.29
C ASN A 252 7.65 -18.29 10.77
N LEU A 253 7.21 -17.22 10.09
CA LEU A 253 8.11 -16.13 9.67
C LEU A 253 8.81 -15.44 10.84
N SER A 254 8.15 -15.36 11.99
CA SER A 254 8.79 -14.84 13.20
C SER A 254 9.88 -15.76 13.72
N PHE A 255 9.63 -17.06 13.72
CA PHE A 255 10.61 -18.08 14.10
C PHE A 255 11.82 -18.07 13.16
N LEU A 256 11.60 -18.06 11.84
CA LEU A 256 12.66 -17.95 10.83
C LEU A 256 13.53 -16.69 11.06
N MET A 257 12.92 -15.57 11.42
CA MET A 257 13.66 -14.37 11.79
C MET A 257 14.46 -14.50 13.10
N THR A 258 13.93 -15.20 14.11
CA THR A 258 14.62 -15.32 15.41
C THR A 258 15.88 -16.17 15.31
N GLN A 259 15.87 -17.21 14.47
CA GLN A 259 17.05 -18.05 14.24
C GLN A 259 18.24 -17.25 13.66
N THR A 260 17.97 -16.12 13.02
CA THR A 260 19.00 -15.32 12.33
C THR A 260 19.35 -14.01 13.06
N ASN A 261 18.82 -13.77 14.26
CA ASN A 261 19.05 -12.52 14.98
C ASN A 261 20.52 -12.37 15.41
N ALA A 262 21.07 -13.38 16.08
CA ALA A 262 22.42 -13.32 16.61
C ALA A 262 23.48 -13.13 15.50
N ASN A 263 23.34 -13.82 14.37
CA ASN A 263 24.20 -13.63 13.20
C ASN A 263 24.15 -12.17 12.71
N ARG A 264 22.95 -11.61 12.54
CA ARG A 264 22.81 -10.24 12.04
C ARG A 264 23.35 -9.20 13.03
N ASP A 265 23.14 -9.39 14.33
CA ASP A 265 23.59 -8.43 15.34
C ASP A 265 25.13 -8.38 15.39
N ARG A 266 25.79 -9.54 15.23
CA ARG A 266 27.25 -9.65 15.08
C ARG A 266 27.75 -9.02 13.77
N ASP A 267 27.07 -9.26 12.65
CA ASP A 267 27.43 -8.64 11.36
C ASP A 267 27.40 -7.11 11.47
N VAL A 268 26.35 -6.56 12.09
CA VAL A 268 26.23 -5.10 12.31
C VAL A 268 27.34 -4.60 13.25
N LEU A 269 27.67 -5.34 14.31
CA LEU A 269 28.74 -4.96 15.23
C LEU A 269 30.10 -4.90 14.51
N LEU A 270 30.43 -5.92 13.72
CA LEU A 270 31.67 -5.98 12.93
C LEU A 270 31.72 -4.87 11.87
N GLU A 271 30.62 -4.61 11.18
CA GLU A 271 30.49 -3.53 10.18
C GLU A 271 30.76 -2.15 10.82
N GLN A 272 30.22 -1.91 12.02
CA GLN A 272 30.39 -0.64 12.75
C GLN A 272 31.69 -0.54 13.54
N MET A 273 32.47 -1.62 13.61
CA MET A 273 33.64 -1.71 14.47
C MET A 273 34.72 -0.63 14.19
N PRO A 274 35.05 -0.27 12.93
CA PRO A 274 36.00 0.82 12.66
C PRO A 274 35.52 2.16 13.22
N PHE A 275 34.22 2.44 13.08
CA PHE A 275 33.60 3.64 13.66
C PHE A 275 33.68 3.59 15.20
N TYR A 276 33.32 2.47 15.82
CA TYR A 276 33.39 2.29 17.28
C TYR A 276 34.81 2.42 17.84
N GLN A 277 35.83 1.93 17.13
CA GLN A 277 37.22 2.19 17.48
C GLN A 277 37.55 3.69 17.42
N SER A 278 37.04 4.43 16.43
CA SER A 278 37.31 5.86 16.28
C SER A 278 36.75 6.71 17.45
N LEU A 279 35.69 6.24 18.11
CA LEU A 279 35.11 6.89 19.30
C LEU A 279 36.01 6.78 20.54
N LEU A 280 36.95 5.83 20.56
CA LEU A 280 37.80 5.56 21.72
C LEU A 280 39.13 6.32 21.66
N PRO A 281 39.69 6.73 22.82
CA PRO A 281 41.05 7.26 22.88
C PRO A 281 42.10 6.28 22.32
N LYS A 282 43.08 6.78 21.55
CA LYS A 282 44.14 5.96 20.88
C LYS A 282 44.79 4.90 21.78
N LYS A 283 44.97 5.19 23.07
CA LYS A 283 45.59 4.28 24.06
C LYS A 283 44.79 3.00 24.33
N ILE A 284 43.47 3.03 24.14
CA ILE A 284 42.57 1.89 24.44
C ILE A 284 41.87 1.31 23.21
N GLN A 285 42.01 1.91 22.02
CA GLN A 285 41.44 1.38 20.77
C GLN A 285 41.79 -0.08 20.49
N LYS A 286 43.06 -0.45 20.71
CA LYS A 286 43.53 -1.84 20.56
C LYS A 286 42.89 -2.82 21.56
N GLY A 287 42.20 -2.33 22.59
CA GLY A 287 41.44 -3.15 23.54
C GLY A 287 40.21 -3.81 22.92
N LEU A 288 39.73 -3.37 21.75
CA LEU A 288 38.62 -4.01 21.04
C LEU A 288 39.06 -5.18 20.15
N ILE A 289 40.36 -5.39 19.93
CA ILE A 289 40.87 -6.47 19.06
C ILE A 289 40.45 -7.87 19.58
N PRO A 290 40.56 -8.19 20.88
CA PRO A 290 40.11 -9.49 21.38
C PRO A 290 38.60 -9.73 21.17
N LEU A 291 37.78 -8.69 21.31
CA LEU A 291 36.34 -8.76 21.04
C LEU A 291 36.06 -9.05 19.57
N GLN A 292 36.74 -8.37 18.65
CA GLN A 292 36.61 -8.64 17.21
C GLN A 292 36.95 -10.09 16.88
N LYS A 293 38.05 -10.60 17.43
CA LYS A 293 38.46 -11.99 17.24
C LYS A 293 37.40 -12.96 17.74
N LEU A 294 36.88 -12.75 18.95
CA LEU A 294 35.82 -13.58 19.52
C LEU A 294 34.56 -13.58 18.64
N ILE A 295 34.12 -12.41 18.17
CA ILE A 295 32.93 -12.30 17.32
C ILE A 295 33.13 -13.02 15.98
N LEU A 296 34.33 -12.95 15.40
CA LEU A 296 34.67 -13.67 14.17
C LEU A 296 34.63 -15.20 14.39
N GLU A 297 35.16 -15.70 15.51
CA GLU A 297 35.10 -17.12 15.88
C GLU A 297 33.66 -17.59 16.09
N GLU A 298 32.83 -16.82 16.82
CA GLU A 298 31.40 -17.13 16.99
C GLU A 298 30.63 -17.08 15.67
N LYS A 299 31.01 -16.15 14.77
CA LYS A 299 30.40 -16.01 13.46
C LYS A 299 30.63 -17.27 12.61
N GLU A 300 31.85 -17.79 12.56
CA GLU A 300 32.17 -19.03 11.84
C GLU A 300 31.31 -20.22 12.29
N ILE A 301 31.01 -20.31 13.58
CA ILE A 301 30.10 -21.35 14.12
C ILE A 301 28.67 -21.08 13.68
N SER A 302 28.21 -19.83 13.82
CA SER A 302 26.83 -19.45 13.50
C SER A 302 26.51 -19.53 12.00
N ASP A 303 27.49 -19.30 11.13
CA ASP A 303 27.34 -19.39 9.67
C ASP A 303 27.15 -20.86 9.23
N LYS A 304 27.71 -21.83 9.97
CA LYS A 304 27.40 -23.27 9.78
C LYS A 304 25.96 -23.61 10.15
N HIS A 305 25.45 -23.07 11.27
CA HIS A 305 24.04 -23.27 11.65
C HIS A 305 23.06 -22.65 10.65
N LEU A 306 23.43 -21.55 9.99
CA LEU A 306 22.61 -20.95 8.94
C LEU A 306 22.41 -21.88 7.74
N LEU A 307 23.39 -22.71 7.39
CA LEU A 307 23.25 -23.71 6.32
C LEU A 307 22.15 -24.72 6.67
N THR A 308 22.20 -25.30 7.87
CA THR A 308 21.18 -26.24 8.36
C THR A 308 19.80 -25.58 8.44
N PHE A 309 19.72 -24.34 8.93
CA PHE A 309 18.48 -23.57 8.97
C PHE A 309 17.90 -23.32 7.58
N ALA A 310 18.74 -23.13 6.57
CA ALA A 310 18.28 -22.84 5.23
C ALA A 310 17.80 -24.12 4.49
N GLU A 311 18.15 -25.30 4.99
CA GLU A 311 17.62 -26.62 4.56
C GLU A 311 16.39 -27.05 5.40
N ASP A 312 15.88 -26.18 6.27
CA ASP A 312 14.77 -26.48 7.17
C ASP A 312 13.45 -26.65 6.41
N GLU A 313 12.74 -27.76 6.65
CA GLU A 313 11.42 -28.08 6.06
C GLU A 313 10.40 -26.95 6.25
N LEU A 314 10.50 -26.19 7.35
CA LEU A 314 9.65 -25.03 7.61
C LEU A 314 9.84 -23.94 6.55
N LEU A 315 11.08 -23.70 6.11
CA LEU A 315 11.37 -22.70 5.09
C LEU A 315 10.71 -23.10 3.77
N GLU A 316 10.87 -24.36 3.35
CA GLU A 316 10.25 -24.89 2.12
C GLU A 316 8.71 -24.85 2.19
N TYR A 317 8.15 -25.22 3.35
CA TYR A 317 6.71 -25.14 3.60
C TYR A 317 6.18 -23.71 3.43
N GLU A 318 6.86 -22.72 4.00
CA GLU A 318 6.47 -21.31 3.90
C GLU A 318 6.60 -20.80 2.45
N LEU A 319 7.68 -21.12 1.74
CA LEU A 319 7.87 -20.73 0.34
C LEU A 319 6.74 -21.20 -0.57
N THR A 320 6.21 -22.39 -0.31
CA THR A 320 5.07 -22.94 -1.06
C THR A 320 3.76 -22.28 -0.63
N SER A 321 3.50 -22.22 0.67
CA SER A 321 2.19 -21.82 1.21
C SER A 321 1.90 -20.33 1.08
N LEU A 322 2.92 -19.47 1.21
CA LEU A 322 2.76 -18.01 1.18
C LEU A 322 2.42 -17.46 -0.21
N SER A 323 2.75 -18.22 -1.27
CA SER A 323 2.43 -17.86 -2.65
C SER A 323 0.93 -17.88 -2.96
N LYS A 324 0.13 -18.55 -2.11
CA LYS A 324 -1.32 -18.71 -2.25
C LYS A 324 -2.00 -18.32 -0.94
N PRO A 325 -2.17 -17.00 -0.67
CA PRO A 325 -2.73 -16.55 0.59
C PRO A 325 -4.20 -16.97 0.73
N GLU A 326 -4.59 -17.45 1.92
CA GLU A 326 -6.00 -17.69 2.22
C GLU A 326 -6.72 -16.39 2.61
N ILE A 327 -7.44 -15.83 1.65
CA ILE A 327 -8.22 -14.59 1.80
C ILE A 327 -9.65 -14.94 2.23
N LYS A 328 -10.24 -14.15 3.13
CA LYS A 328 -11.64 -14.30 3.54
C LYS A 328 -12.57 -14.14 2.34
N SER A 329 -13.53 -15.05 2.19
CA SER A 329 -14.58 -14.96 1.17
C SER A 329 -15.73 -14.00 1.52
N TYR A 330 -15.94 -13.69 2.81
CA TYR A 330 -17.17 -13.01 3.31
C TYR A 330 -16.94 -11.73 4.14
N SER A 331 -15.72 -11.17 4.22
CA SER A 331 -15.59 -9.92 4.99
C SER A 331 -16.39 -8.83 4.30
N SER A 332 -17.39 -8.24 4.97
CA SER A 332 -18.43 -7.33 4.45
C SER A 332 -18.21 -6.97 2.97
N GLU A 333 -19.03 -7.52 2.06
CA GLU A 333 -18.86 -7.52 0.59
C GLU A 333 -18.29 -6.22 0.00
N GLU A 334 -18.57 -5.07 0.61
CA GLU A 334 -18.01 -3.76 0.25
C GLU A 334 -16.48 -3.64 0.37
N SER A 335 -15.79 -4.31 1.29
CA SER A 335 -14.35 -4.06 1.56
C SER A 335 -13.38 -4.93 0.76
N ILE A 336 -13.79 -6.14 0.36
CA ILE A 336 -12.96 -7.10 -0.38
C ILE A 336 -12.95 -6.73 -1.87
N ASN A 337 -14.11 -6.35 -2.38
CA ASN A 337 -14.31 -6.03 -3.79
C ASN A 337 -14.01 -4.57 -4.11
N GLN A 338 -13.72 -3.73 -3.11
CA GLN A 338 -13.32 -2.35 -3.36
C GLN A 338 -11.96 -2.29 -4.07
N PRO A 339 -11.73 -1.25 -4.89
CA PRO A 339 -10.44 -1.00 -5.52
C PRO A 339 -9.28 -0.95 -4.51
N ILE A 340 -8.15 -1.57 -4.84
CA ILE A 340 -6.96 -1.59 -3.98
C ILE A 340 -6.47 -0.19 -3.62
N VAL A 341 -6.62 0.80 -4.50
CA VAL A 341 -6.23 2.19 -4.20
C VAL A 341 -7.06 2.78 -3.05
N ILE A 342 -8.35 2.45 -2.95
CA ILE A 342 -9.21 2.87 -1.83
C ILE A 342 -8.77 2.20 -0.54
N THR A 343 -8.48 0.89 -0.59
CA THR A 343 -7.91 0.17 0.55
C THR A 343 -6.58 0.78 0.99
N ALA A 344 -5.70 1.14 0.05
CA ALA A 344 -4.41 1.76 0.32
C ALA A 344 -4.53 3.14 0.96
N MET A 345 -5.45 3.99 0.47
CA MET A 345 -5.80 5.27 1.09
C MET A 345 -6.19 5.09 2.58
N GLN A 346 -7.09 4.15 2.85
CA GLN A 346 -7.58 3.88 4.22
C GLN A 346 -6.46 3.39 5.13
N ILE A 347 -5.63 2.45 4.65
CA ILE A 347 -4.48 1.90 5.39
C ILE A 347 -3.48 3.01 5.73
N VAL A 348 -3.07 3.83 4.77
CA VAL A 348 -2.07 4.89 5.00
C VAL A 348 -2.58 5.94 5.97
N LYS A 349 -3.84 6.40 5.82
CA LYS A 349 -4.46 7.34 6.77
C LYS A 349 -4.43 6.79 8.20
N LYS A 350 -4.75 5.50 8.38
CA LYS A 350 -4.73 4.83 9.69
C LYS A 350 -3.30 4.65 10.23
N GLN A 351 -2.35 4.24 9.40
CA GLN A 351 -0.94 4.04 9.79
C GLN A 351 -0.30 5.36 10.24
N ILE A 352 -0.44 6.42 9.44
CA ILE A 352 0.09 7.75 9.77
C ILE A 352 -0.53 8.29 11.05
N SER A 353 -1.86 8.23 11.19
CA SER A 353 -2.52 8.74 12.40
C SER A 353 -2.04 8.00 13.66
N ASN A 354 -1.78 6.69 13.56
CA ASN A 354 -1.21 5.91 14.65
C ASN A 354 0.26 6.25 14.93
N ILE A 355 1.07 6.48 13.90
CA ILE A 355 2.47 6.91 14.06
C ILE A 355 2.52 8.24 14.78
N LEU A 356 1.70 9.20 14.35
CA LEU A 356 1.67 10.53 14.94
C LEU A 356 1.15 10.51 16.38
N LYS A 357 0.08 9.76 16.65
CA LYS A 357 -0.45 9.58 18.01
C LYS A 357 0.61 9.00 18.95
N LYS A 358 1.41 8.03 18.49
CA LYS A 358 2.49 7.44 19.30
C LYS A 358 3.69 8.38 19.44
N GLY A 359 4.15 8.97 18.35
CA GLY A 359 5.30 9.88 18.39
C GLY A 359 5.05 11.12 19.25
N LYS A 360 3.82 11.66 19.26
CA LYS A 360 3.43 12.78 20.15
C LYS A 360 3.46 12.43 21.64
N ARG A 361 3.41 11.14 21.99
CA ARG A 361 3.46 10.68 23.39
C ARG A 361 4.89 10.44 23.88
N LEU A 362 5.87 10.43 22.98
CA LEU A 362 7.26 10.20 23.37
C LEU A 362 7.81 11.45 24.05
N ASP A 363 8.16 11.34 25.33
CA ASP A 363 8.78 12.39 26.14
C ASP A 363 10.11 11.89 26.75
N ALA A 364 10.84 12.75 27.45
CA ALA A 364 12.19 12.45 27.96
C ALA A 364 12.24 11.24 28.92
N ASN A 365 11.09 10.72 29.36
CA ASN A 365 10.96 9.56 30.23
C ASN A 365 10.48 8.31 29.50
N SER A 366 10.24 8.38 28.18
CA SER A 366 9.85 7.24 27.37
C SER A 366 10.94 6.18 27.36
N ASP A 367 10.54 4.91 27.51
CA ASP A 367 11.47 3.79 27.44
C ASP A 367 11.89 3.46 26.00
N ASP A 368 13.01 2.74 25.86
CA ASP A 368 13.55 2.32 24.56
C ASP A 368 12.54 1.48 23.73
N GLU A 369 11.65 0.74 24.40
CA GLU A 369 10.65 -0.11 23.76
C GLU A 369 9.56 0.72 23.07
N GLU A 370 9.21 1.91 23.58
CA GLU A 370 8.32 2.84 22.91
C GLU A 370 8.90 3.35 21.58
N TYR A 371 10.20 3.69 21.55
CA TYR A 371 10.92 4.05 20.33
C TYR A 371 11.00 2.88 19.34
N HIS A 372 11.29 1.68 19.85
CA HIS A 372 11.33 0.46 19.04
C HIS A 372 9.97 0.19 18.36
N ARG A 373 8.86 0.30 19.10
CA ARG A 373 7.51 0.16 18.55
C ARG A 373 7.20 1.20 17.49
N LEU A 374 7.66 2.44 17.67
CA LEU A 374 7.49 3.50 16.68
C LEU A 374 8.29 3.20 15.40
N ARG A 375 9.55 2.77 15.53
CA ARG A 375 10.41 2.33 14.43
C ARG A 375 9.76 1.24 13.59
N ILE A 376 9.15 0.23 14.23
CA ILE A 376 8.42 -0.83 13.53
C ILE A 376 7.29 -0.23 12.68
N LYS A 377 6.54 0.75 13.19
CA LYS A 377 5.45 1.39 12.43
C LYS A 377 5.96 2.15 11.21
N TYR A 378 7.08 2.88 11.32
CA TYR A 378 7.71 3.53 10.16
C TYR A 378 8.14 2.51 9.10
N LYS A 379 8.78 1.41 9.51
CA LYS A 379 9.14 0.33 8.58
C LYS A 379 7.92 -0.25 7.87
N LYS A 380 6.83 -0.52 8.61
CA LYS A 380 5.58 -1.01 8.04
C LYS A 380 4.98 -0.03 7.04
N LEU A 381 4.92 1.26 7.38
CA LEU A 381 4.43 2.29 6.47
C LEU A 381 5.28 2.37 5.20
N ARG A 382 6.62 2.37 5.33
CA ARG A 382 7.53 2.39 4.20
C ARG A 382 7.32 1.18 3.29
N TYR A 383 7.33 -0.03 3.86
CA TYR A 383 7.13 -1.26 3.09
C TYR A 383 5.79 -1.28 2.37
N PHE A 384 4.75 -0.75 3.00
CA PHE A 384 3.44 -0.59 2.37
C PHE A 384 3.49 0.34 1.15
N ILE A 385 4.05 1.54 1.32
CA ILE A 385 4.14 2.51 0.23
C ILE A 385 5.01 2.01 -0.92
N GLU A 386 6.14 1.35 -0.62
CA GLU A 386 6.98 0.70 -1.63
C GLU A 386 6.24 -0.41 -2.40
N THR A 387 5.39 -1.20 -1.71
CA THR A 387 4.56 -2.23 -2.37
C THR A 387 3.49 -1.62 -3.26
N MET A 388 2.96 -0.44 -2.91
CA MET A 388 1.89 0.24 -3.64
C MET A 388 2.42 1.30 -4.62
N GLN A 389 3.71 1.27 -4.95
CA GLN A 389 4.38 2.32 -5.72
C GLN A 389 3.69 2.61 -7.06
N SER A 390 3.20 1.59 -7.77
CA SER A 390 2.54 1.75 -9.08
C SER A 390 1.24 2.57 -9.03
N LEU A 391 0.63 2.69 -7.86
CA LEU A 391 -0.60 3.46 -7.66
C LEU A 391 -0.33 4.95 -7.41
N ILE A 392 0.93 5.32 -7.20
CA ILE A 392 1.34 6.65 -6.73
C ILE A 392 2.05 7.39 -7.87
N GLU A 393 1.79 8.69 -7.98
CA GLU A 393 2.55 9.56 -8.87
C GLU A 393 4.05 9.56 -8.49
N PRO A 394 4.99 9.36 -9.45
CA PRO A 394 6.42 9.15 -9.15
C PRO A 394 7.03 10.22 -8.23
N LYS A 395 6.73 11.50 -8.48
CA LYS A 395 7.24 12.62 -7.67
C LYS A 395 6.74 12.57 -6.23
N LYS A 396 5.44 12.31 -6.03
CA LYS A 396 4.84 12.18 -4.69
C LYS A 396 5.41 10.99 -3.93
N TYR A 397 5.67 9.88 -4.62
CA TYR A 397 6.32 8.69 -4.06
C TYR A 397 7.74 9.02 -3.56
N GLU A 398 8.58 9.61 -4.40
CA GLU A 398 9.97 9.94 -4.07
C GLU A 398 10.08 10.88 -2.87
N GLU A 399 9.29 11.95 -2.85
CA GLU A 399 9.26 12.90 -1.74
C GLU A 399 8.83 12.23 -0.42
N SER A 400 7.80 11.38 -0.48
CA SER A 400 7.26 10.71 0.70
C SER A 400 8.21 9.65 1.25
N ILE A 401 8.80 8.83 0.38
CA ILE A 401 9.80 7.83 0.77
C ILE A 401 11.05 8.50 1.34
N LYS A 402 11.49 9.62 0.77
CA LYS A 402 12.63 10.40 1.29
C LYS A 402 12.37 10.86 2.73
N SER A 403 11.19 11.41 3.01
CA SER A 403 10.81 11.82 4.37
C SER A 403 10.76 10.63 5.34
N ILE A 404 10.07 9.54 4.96
CA ILE A 404 9.94 8.34 5.80
C ILE A 404 11.31 7.72 6.09
N LYS A 405 12.20 7.65 5.11
CA LYS A 405 13.57 7.12 5.28
C LYS A 405 14.38 7.94 6.27
N LYS A 406 14.30 9.28 6.23
CA LYS A 406 15.01 10.15 7.21
C LYS A 406 14.64 9.78 8.64
N MET A 407 13.35 9.64 8.92
CA MET A 407 12.88 9.29 10.27
C MET A 407 13.24 7.84 10.64
N GLN A 408 13.16 6.93 9.67
CA GLN A 408 13.58 5.55 9.87
C GLN A 408 15.08 5.44 10.20
N THR A 409 15.95 6.27 9.60
CA THR A 409 17.39 6.29 9.91
C THR A 409 17.61 6.72 11.35
N ILE A 410 16.99 7.81 11.82
CA ILE A 410 17.15 8.29 13.20
C ILE A 410 16.73 7.21 14.22
N LEU A 411 15.53 6.65 14.04
CA LEU A 411 15.02 5.57 14.91
C LEU A 411 15.80 4.26 14.73
N GLY A 412 16.36 4.04 13.55
CA GLY A 412 17.24 2.92 13.22
C GLY A 412 18.51 2.96 14.04
N ASP A 413 19.25 4.07 13.95
CA ASP A 413 20.48 4.30 14.68
C ASP A 413 20.26 4.20 16.21
N PHE A 414 19.19 4.81 16.73
CA PHE A 414 18.81 4.70 18.15
C PHE A 414 18.69 3.24 18.59
N ASN A 415 17.90 2.45 17.86
CA ASN A 415 17.69 1.03 18.15
C ASN A 415 18.98 0.23 18.01
N ASP A 416 19.80 0.54 17.00
CA ASP A 416 21.00 -0.20 16.71
C ASP A 416 22.03 0.05 17.83
N TYR A 417 22.19 1.28 18.34
CA TYR A 417 23.04 1.55 19.51
C TYR A 417 22.57 0.80 20.77
N GLN A 418 21.25 0.75 21.02
CA GLN A 418 20.69 -0.01 22.14
C GLN A 418 21.00 -1.52 22.04
N VAL A 419 20.79 -2.12 20.87
CA VAL A 419 21.10 -3.54 20.62
C VAL A 419 22.59 -3.81 20.79
N GLN A 420 23.44 -2.92 20.26
CA GLN A 420 24.89 -3.06 20.34
C GLN A 420 25.43 -2.89 21.76
N GLN A 421 24.85 -2.01 22.59
CA GLN A 421 25.16 -1.97 24.02
C GLN A 421 24.82 -3.28 24.72
N SER A 422 23.62 -3.81 24.47
CA SER A 422 23.17 -5.06 25.09
C SER A 422 24.09 -6.23 24.72
N LEU A 423 24.50 -6.29 23.45
CA LEU A 423 25.45 -7.27 22.95
C LEU A 423 26.86 -7.09 23.55
N LEU A 424 27.35 -5.86 23.69
CA LEU A 424 28.64 -5.61 24.36
C LEU A 424 28.62 -6.04 25.83
N LEU A 425 27.51 -5.81 26.52
CA LEU A 425 27.34 -6.21 27.91
C LEU A 425 27.27 -7.73 28.07
N SER A 426 26.65 -8.46 27.13
CA SER A 426 26.63 -9.93 27.18
C SER A 426 28.02 -10.54 27.08
N PHE A 427 28.97 -9.87 26.41
CA PHE A 427 30.37 -10.29 26.35
C PHE A 427 31.20 -9.93 27.59
N GLY A 428 30.66 -9.18 28.55
CA GLY A 428 31.42 -8.64 29.69
C GLY A 428 32.08 -9.69 30.59
N ASN A 429 31.53 -10.91 30.62
CA ASN A 429 32.03 -12.02 31.43
C ASN A 429 32.92 -13.00 30.65
N GLU A 430 33.15 -12.77 29.35
CA GLU A 430 33.93 -13.69 28.52
C GLU A 430 35.40 -13.74 28.98
N PRO A 431 35.98 -14.94 29.22
CA PRO A 431 37.36 -15.09 29.68
C PRO A 431 38.37 -14.37 28.79
N ALA A 432 38.18 -14.44 27.47
CA ALA A 432 39.02 -13.79 26.46
C ALA A 432 39.05 -12.25 26.58
N LEU A 433 38.04 -11.66 27.23
CA LEU A 433 37.87 -10.20 27.35
C LEU A 433 38.22 -9.67 28.73
N GLN A 434 38.71 -10.51 29.64
CA GLN A 434 39.02 -10.11 31.01
C GLN A 434 40.29 -9.26 31.16
N GLY A 435 41.06 -9.09 30.07
CA GLY A 435 42.23 -8.22 30.05
C GLY A 435 41.89 -6.74 30.36
N LYS A 436 42.75 -6.07 31.15
CA LYS A 436 42.54 -4.68 31.61
C LYS A 436 42.23 -3.68 30.48
N LYS A 437 42.90 -3.82 29.33
CA LYS A 437 42.67 -2.96 28.15
C LYS A 437 41.31 -3.22 27.50
N SER A 438 40.90 -4.49 27.38
CA SER A 438 39.63 -4.89 26.78
C SER A 438 38.44 -4.42 27.63
N LYS A 439 38.47 -4.69 28.94
CA LYS A 439 37.45 -4.19 29.88
C LYS A 439 37.28 -2.67 29.78
N LYS A 440 38.40 -1.93 29.78
CA LYS A 440 38.36 -0.47 29.70
C LYS A 440 37.81 0.03 28.36
N ALA A 441 38.19 -0.63 27.25
CA ALA A 441 37.70 -0.27 25.93
C ALA A 441 36.19 -0.53 25.78
N MET A 442 35.71 -1.69 26.24
CA MET A 442 34.28 -2.05 26.19
C MET A 442 33.44 -1.14 27.07
N ALA A 443 33.87 -0.90 28.32
CA ALA A 443 33.16 0.00 29.23
C ALA A 443 33.07 1.43 28.65
N GLN A 444 34.16 1.93 28.08
CA GLN A 444 34.14 3.24 27.41
C GLN A 444 33.21 3.23 26.19
N LEU A 445 33.23 2.17 25.38
CA LEU A 445 32.37 2.08 24.20
C LEU A 445 30.88 2.08 24.58
N VAL A 446 30.49 1.35 25.62
CA VAL A 446 29.10 1.37 26.14
C VAL A 446 28.67 2.79 26.51
N ILE A 447 29.56 3.58 27.14
CA ILE A 447 29.30 4.99 27.48
C ILE A 447 29.14 5.84 26.21
N GLU A 448 30.00 5.68 25.21
CA GLU A 448 29.88 6.45 23.95
C GLU A 448 28.62 6.09 23.18
N LEU A 449 28.22 4.81 23.16
CA LEU A 449 26.96 4.38 22.54
C LEU A 449 25.74 4.98 23.27
N GLU A 450 25.80 5.16 24.60
CA GLU A 450 24.71 5.78 25.36
C GLU A 450 24.54 7.25 24.95
N LYS A 451 25.65 7.97 24.77
CA LYS A 451 25.62 9.35 24.29
C LYS A 451 25.03 9.43 22.89
N LEU A 452 25.50 8.59 21.96
CA LEU A 452 24.99 8.56 20.59
C LEU A 452 23.49 8.21 20.55
N LYS A 453 23.04 7.26 21.39
CA LYS A 453 21.62 6.91 21.54
C LYS A 453 20.81 8.15 21.95
N LYS A 454 21.27 8.87 22.99
CA LYS A 454 20.64 10.11 23.46
C LYS A 454 20.63 11.22 22.40
N GLU A 455 21.70 11.38 21.62
CA GLU A 455 21.74 12.33 20.50
C GLU A 455 20.68 12.00 19.43
N LYS A 456 20.47 10.71 19.12
CA LYS A 456 19.42 10.29 18.18
C LYS A 456 18.02 10.53 18.73
N GLU A 457 17.83 10.37 20.03
CA GLU A 457 16.58 10.69 20.73
C GLU A 457 16.25 12.19 20.61
N ASP A 458 17.21 13.06 20.90
CA ASP A 458 17.05 14.51 20.78
C ASP A 458 16.81 14.93 19.33
N LEU A 459 17.54 14.33 18.39
CA LEU A 459 17.35 14.57 16.96
C LEU A 459 15.95 14.13 16.49
N PHE A 460 15.46 12.99 16.99
CA PHE A 460 14.09 12.53 16.73
C PHE A 460 13.08 13.58 17.17
N ARG A 461 13.19 14.07 18.42
CA ARG A 461 12.27 15.09 18.97
C ARG A 461 12.24 16.36 18.11
N LYS A 462 13.42 16.85 17.72
CA LYS A 462 13.55 18.04 16.86
C LYS A 462 12.91 17.83 15.49
N LYS A 463 13.12 16.65 14.87
CA LYS A 463 12.66 16.34 13.51
C LYS A 463 11.22 15.85 13.43
N PHE A 464 10.65 15.36 14.53
CA PHE A 464 9.27 14.87 14.53
C PHE A 464 8.25 15.99 14.24
N ALA A 465 8.54 17.23 14.63
CA ALA A 465 7.71 18.39 14.29
C ALA A 465 7.64 18.64 12.77
N GLU A 466 8.75 18.49 12.05
CA GLU A 466 8.80 18.60 10.58
C GLU A 466 7.93 17.51 9.92
N MET A 467 7.81 16.34 10.55
CA MET A 467 6.99 15.24 10.03
C MET A 467 5.47 15.52 10.10
N LEU A 468 5.01 16.37 11.03
CA LEU A 468 3.61 16.82 11.06
C LEU A 468 3.24 17.63 9.80
N ILE A 469 4.21 18.27 9.16
CA ILE A 469 4.03 18.98 7.89
C ILE A 469 3.83 17.95 6.76
N ASP A 470 4.65 16.90 6.77
CA ASP A 470 4.58 15.81 5.78
C ASP A 470 3.34 14.91 5.92
N GLU A 471 2.66 14.94 7.07
CA GLU A 471 1.42 14.18 7.33
C GLU A 471 0.38 14.40 6.22
N LYS A 472 0.10 15.66 5.89
CA LYS A 472 -0.92 16.01 4.89
C LYS A 472 -0.54 15.42 3.53
N ARG A 473 0.73 15.53 3.14
CA ARG A 473 1.22 14.95 1.87
C ARG A 473 1.05 13.43 1.86
N ILE A 474 1.51 12.74 2.90
CA ILE A 474 1.45 11.26 2.92
C ILE A 474 0.01 10.75 3.03
N LYS A 475 -0.88 11.44 3.74
CA LYS A 475 -2.32 11.08 3.78
C LYS A 475 -3.02 11.20 2.42
N LYS A 476 -2.52 12.07 1.55
CA LYS A 476 -3.01 12.31 0.19
C LYS A 476 -2.26 11.54 -0.89
N LEU A 477 -1.35 10.62 -0.51
CA LEU A 477 -0.46 9.94 -1.46
C LEU A 477 -1.20 9.17 -2.56
N PHE A 478 -2.34 8.59 -2.19
CA PHE A 478 -3.23 7.83 -3.06
C PHE A 478 -4.50 8.62 -3.44
N GLU A 479 -4.65 9.85 -2.92
CA GLU A 479 -5.72 10.74 -3.36
C GLU A 479 -5.31 11.35 -4.69
N VAL A 480 -6.25 11.33 -5.63
CA VAL A 480 -6.13 12.13 -6.84
C VAL A 480 -7.23 13.16 -6.78
N TYR A 481 -6.86 14.35 -6.33
CA TYR A 481 -7.66 15.57 -6.12
C TYR A 481 -8.99 15.43 -5.35
#